data_AF-A0A662WQX3-F1
#
_entry.id   AF-A0A662WQX3-F1
#
_cell.length_a   1.000
_cell.length_b   1.000
_cell.length_c   1.000
_cell.angle_alpha   90.00
_cell.angle_beta   90.00
_cell.angle_gamma   90.00
#
_symmetry.space_group_name_H-M   'P 1'
#
loop_
_entity.id
_entity.type
_entity.pdbx_description
1 polymer ?
#
loop_
_entity_poly.entity_id
_entity_poly.type
_entity_poly.pdbx_seq_one_letter_code
_entity_poly.pdbx_strand_id
1 'polypeptide(L)'
;MSHPRDSALELRVGKKFRLGRKIGSGSFGDIYLGTNMTSGEEVGIKLESVKSKHPQLLYESKIYKILNGGRTLCVVAFASSEATRV
;
A
#
# COMPACT_ATOMS: atom_id res chain seq x y z
N MET A 1 22.12 4.14 26.51
CA MET A 1 22.05 5.27 25.55
C MET A 1 21.41 4.76 24.26
N SER A 2 20.08 4.86 24.14
CA SER A 2 19.36 4.52 22.91
C SER A 2 19.69 5.59 21.86
N HIS A 3 20.33 5.18 20.77
CA HIS A 3 20.55 6.06 19.63
C HIS A 3 19.18 6.52 19.11
N PRO A 4 18.95 7.82 18.89
CA PRO A 4 17.77 8.26 18.18
C PRO A 4 17.90 7.67 16.78
N ARG A 5 17.07 6.66 16.46
CA ARG A 5 16.93 6.22 15.08
C ARG A 5 16.54 7.46 14.32
N ASP A 6 17.38 7.84 13.35
CA ASP A 6 17.10 8.90 12.39
C ASP A 6 15.60 8.87 12.08
N SER A 7 14.95 10.02 12.26
CA SER A 7 13.59 10.27 11.80
C SER A 7 13.58 10.32 10.26
N ALA A 8 14.09 9.24 9.65
CA ALA A 8 14.01 8.97 8.23
C ALA A 8 12.55 9.09 7.87
N LEU A 9 12.26 10.05 7.00
CA LEU A 9 10.95 10.39 6.46
C LEU A 9 10.04 9.16 6.43
N GLU A 10 9.17 9.07 7.43
CA GLU A 10 8.30 7.91 7.58
C GLU A 10 7.29 7.96 6.42
N LEU A 11 7.55 7.16 5.39
CA LEU A 11 6.67 7.10 4.22
C LEU A 11 5.33 6.54 4.65
N ARG A 12 4.29 7.35 4.48
CA ARG A 12 2.93 7.02 4.87
C ARG A 12 2.01 7.06 3.67
N VAL A 13 1.05 6.15 3.70
CA VAL A 13 0.07 5.94 2.66
C VAL A 13 -1.31 6.25 3.24
N GLY A 14 -2.01 7.21 2.62
CA GLY A 14 -3.35 7.64 3.07
C GLY A 14 -3.39 8.12 4.53
N LYS A 15 -2.26 8.58 5.09
CA LYS A 15 -2.07 8.97 6.51
C LYS A 15 -2.37 7.87 7.55
N LYS A 16 -2.79 6.67 7.12
CA LYS A 16 -3.22 5.56 7.99
C LYS A 16 -2.22 4.40 8.02
N PHE A 17 -1.48 4.21 6.94
CA PHE A 17 -0.56 3.09 6.81
C PHE A 17 0.88 3.57 6.75
N ARG A 18 1.74 2.97 7.56
CA ARG A 18 3.19 3.13 7.48
C ARG A 18 3.73 2.17 6.43
N LEU A 19 4.50 2.68 5.48
CA LEU A 19 5.19 1.88 4.49
C LEU A 19 6.47 1.30 5.12
N GLY A 20 6.64 -0.02 5.04
CA GLY A 20 7.82 -0.73 5.48
C GLY A 20 8.70 -1.18 4.31
N ARG A 21 9.40 -2.31 4.50
CA ARG A 21 10.29 -2.86 3.47
C ARG A 21 9.52 -3.37 2.25
N LYS A 22 10.14 -3.30 1.08
CA LYS A 22 9.68 -3.99 -0.13
C LYS A 22 9.72 -5.50 0.10
N ILE A 23 8.67 -6.21 -0.32
CA ILE A 23 8.55 -7.67 -0.22
C ILE A 23 8.33 -8.34 -1.57
N GLY A 24 8.01 -7.58 -2.62
CA GLY A 24 7.87 -8.11 -3.97
C GLY A 24 7.83 -7.02 -5.03
N SER A 25 7.98 -7.44 -6.29
CA SER A 25 7.84 -6.60 -7.48
C SER A 25 7.27 -7.41 -8.62
N GLY A 26 6.46 -6.78 -9.46
CA GLY A 26 5.94 -7.37 -10.68
C GLY A 26 5.73 -6.33 -11.78
N SER A 27 5.16 -6.75 -12.90
CA SER A 27 4.94 -5.90 -14.08
C SER A 27 4.07 -4.66 -13.80
N PHE A 28 3.24 -4.72 -12.75
CA PHE A 28 2.24 -3.70 -12.42
C PHE A 28 2.56 -2.96 -11.11
N GLY A 29 3.84 -2.97 -10.72
CA GLY A 29 4.34 -2.23 -9.57
C GLY A 29 4.94 -3.10 -8.47
N ASP A 30 5.12 -2.48 -7.32
CA ASP A 30 5.86 -3.03 -6.19
C ASP A 30 4.93 -3.31 -5.01
N ILE A 31 5.27 -4.34 -4.24
CA ILE A 31 4.56 -4.73 -3.02
C ILE A 31 5.48 -4.51 -1.83
N TYR A 32 4.96 -3.82 -0.82
CA TYR A 32 5.63 -3.50 0.43
C TYR A 32 4.88 -4.13 1.60
N LEU A 33 5.61 -4.51 2.63
CA LEU A 33 5.03 -4.76 3.94
C LEU A 33 4.71 -3.40 4.57
N GLY A 34 3.54 -3.26 5.16
CA GLY A 34 3.14 -2.05 5.86
C GLY A 34 2.43 -2.38 7.18
N THR A 35 2.15 -1.33 7.94
CA THR A 35 1.44 -1.45 9.22
C THR A 35 0.32 -0.43 9.26
N ASN A 36 -0.89 -0.86 9.61
CA ASN A 36 -1.98 0.05 9.95
C ASN A 36 -1.64 0.73 11.28
N MET A 37 -1.46 2.04 11.27
CA MET A 37 -1.03 2.78 12.47
C MET A 37 -2.13 2.87 13.54
N THR A 38 -3.40 2.63 13.19
CA THR A 38 -4.52 2.63 14.13
C THR A 38 -4.68 1.27 14.81
N SER A 39 -4.63 0.17 14.05
CA SER A 39 -4.83 -1.19 14.61
C SER A 39 -3.54 -1.92 14.98
N GLY A 40 -2.40 -1.49 14.44
CA GLY A 40 -1.12 -2.20 14.58
C GLY A 40 -0.97 -3.41 13.64
N GLU A 41 -1.99 -3.74 12.84
CA GLU A 41 -1.98 -4.91 11.96
C GLU A 41 -1.00 -4.75 10.80
N GLU A 42 -0.30 -5.83 10.47
CA GLU A 42 0.52 -5.94 9.27
C GLU A 42 -0.35 -6.08 8.02
N VAL A 43 0.01 -5.35 6.96
CA VAL A 43 -0.72 -5.33 5.69
C VAL A 43 0.25 -5.37 4.51
N GLY A 44 -0.22 -5.88 3.37
CA GLY A 44 0.47 -5.69 2.09
C GLY A 44 0.04 -4.38 1.44
N ILE A 45 0.98 -3.57 0.98
CA ILE A 45 0.75 -2.31 0.26
C ILE A 45 1.28 -2.46 -1.16
N LYS A 46 0.39 -2.46 -2.16
CA LYS A 46 0.76 -2.44 -3.58
C LYS A 46 0.80 -1.00 -4.08
N LEU A 47 1.92 -0.60 -4.69
CA LEU A 47 2.12 0.71 -5.31
C LEU A 47 2.31 0.55 -6.82
N GLU A 48 1.48 1.25 -7.59
CA GLU A 48 1.58 1.35 -9.05
C GLU A 48 1.95 2.78 -9.44
N SER A 49 2.80 2.94 -10.47
CA SER A 49 3.12 4.26 -11.00
C SER A 49 1.91 4.88 -11.71
N VAL A 50 1.59 6.13 -11.36
CA VAL A 50 0.54 6.91 -12.06
C VAL A 50 0.83 7.13 -13.54
N LYS A 51 2.09 7.00 -13.96
CA LYS A 51 2.51 7.12 -15.35
C LYS A 51 2.44 5.78 -16.11
N SER A 52 1.95 4.72 -15.47
CA SER A 52 1.76 3.44 -16.14
C SER A 52 0.86 3.63 -17.35
N LYS A 53 1.26 3.08 -18.51
CA LYS A 53 0.44 3.09 -19.73
C LYS A 53 -0.86 2.31 -19.56
N HIS A 54 -0.87 1.35 -18.64
CA HIS A 54 -2.01 0.48 -18.35
C HIS A 54 -2.21 0.42 -16.82
N PRO A 55 -2.79 1.47 -16.19
CA PRO A 55 -3.03 1.46 -14.76
C PRO A 55 -4.14 0.45 -14.43
N GLN A 56 -3.82 -0.57 -13.66
CA GLN A 56 -4.75 -1.67 -13.34
C GLN A 56 -5.22 -1.67 -11.89
N LEU A 57 -4.53 -0.92 -11.01
CA LEU A 57 -4.79 -0.96 -9.57
C LEU A 57 -6.21 -0.54 -9.20
N LEU A 58 -6.78 0.46 -9.91
CA LEU A 58 -8.15 0.92 -9.66
C LEU A 58 -9.16 -0.19 -10.00
N TYR A 59 -8.97 -0.89 -11.12
CA TYR A 59 -9.84 -1.99 -11.53
C TYR A 59 -9.72 -3.17 -10.57
N GLU A 60 -8.49 -3.57 -10.22
CA GLU A 60 -8.22 -4.59 -9.21
C GLU A 60 -8.94 -4.27 -7.90
N SER A 61 -8.86 -3.02 -7.41
CA SER A 61 -9.50 -2.63 -6.14
C SER A 61 -11.02 -2.82 -6.16
N LYS A 62 -11.67 -2.63 -7.32
CA LYS A 62 -13.11 -2.86 -7.48
C LYS A 62 -13.42 -4.36 -7.45
N ILE A 63 -12.64 -5.17 -8.15
CA ILE A 63 -12.78 -6.63 -8.16
C ILE A 63 -12.58 -7.19 -6.74
N TYR A 64 -11.53 -6.79 -6.03
CA TYR A 64 -11.29 -7.24 -4.65
C TYR A 64 -12.43 -6.85 -3.70
N LYS A 65 -13.01 -5.65 -3.84
CA LYS A 65 -14.18 -5.25 -3.04
C LYS A 65 -15.41 -6.13 -3.31
N ILE A 66 -15.65 -6.48 -4.57
CA ILE A 66 -16.74 -7.38 -4.95
C ILE A 66 -16.49 -8.80 -4.39
N LEU A 67 -15.25 -9.29 -4.48
CA LEU A 67 -14.86 -10.61 -4.00
C LEU A 67 -14.83 -10.72 -2.46
N ASN A 68 -14.65 -9.61 -1.75
CA ASN A 68 -14.64 -9.59 -0.27
C ASN A 68 -16.01 -9.93 0.37
N GLY A 69 -17.06 -10.19 -0.43
CA GLY A 69 -18.34 -10.75 0.00
C GLY A 69 -18.36 -12.26 0.25
N GLY A 70 -17.24 -12.96 0.03
CA GLY A 70 -17.05 -14.38 0.37
C GLY A 70 -15.64 -14.58 0.93
N ARG A 71 -15.54 -14.82 2.25
CA ARG A 71 -14.31 -14.91 3.06
C ARG A 71 -13.04 -15.41 2.34
N THR A 72 -11.94 -14.77 2.72
CA THR A 72 -10.51 -15.05 2.43
C THR A 72 -10.01 -14.69 1.03
N LEU A 73 -9.77 -13.39 0.80
CA LEU A 73 -8.71 -12.99 -0.11
C LEU A 73 -7.95 -11.83 0.52
N CYS A 74 -6.62 -11.94 0.54
CA CYS A 74 -5.67 -11.10 1.24
C CYS A 74 -6.09 -9.62 1.27
N VAL A 75 -6.21 -9.05 2.47
CA VAL A 75 -6.44 -7.60 2.65
C VAL A 75 -5.17 -6.87 2.21
N VAL A 76 -5.02 -6.68 0.90
CA VAL A 76 -4.02 -5.79 0.33
C VAL A 76 -4.62 -4.39 0.45
N ALA A 77 -4.01 -3.55 1.28
CA ALA A 77 -4.33 -2.14 1.33
C ALA A 77 -3.83 -1.51 0.03
N PHE A 78 -4.74 -1.32 -0.93
CA PHE A 78 -4.43 -0.62 -2.17
C PHE A 78 -4.35 0.87 -1.90
N ALA A 79 -3.24 1.47 -2.30
CA ALA A 79 -3.16 2.91 -2.40
C ALA A 79 -2.59 3.30 -3.75
N SER A 80 -3.41 4.02 -4.52
CA SER A 80 -2.89 4.85 -5.58
C SER A 80 -2.08 5.98 -4.95
N SER A 81 -0.93 6.30 -5.52
CA SER A 81 -0.22 7.54 -5.21
C SER A 81 -0.98 8.70 -5.86
N GLU A 82 -2.17 9.02 -5.34
CA GLU A 82 -2.78 10.31 -5.61
C GLU A 82 -1.95 11.35 -4.87
N ALA A 83 -0.98 11.94 -5.58
CA ALA A 83 -0.48 13.26 -5.24
C ALA A 83 -1.63 14.21 -5.51
N THR A 84 -2.53 14.39 -4.53
CA THR A 84 -3.58 15.40 -4.61
C THR A 84 -2.90 16.77 -4.71
N ARG A 85 -2.85 17.31 -5.92
CA ARG A 85 -2.87 18.74 -6.23
C ARG A 85 -3.31 18.95 -7.68
N VAL A 86 -4.62 19.01 -7.86
CA VAL A 86 -5.35 20.13 -8.45
C VAL A 86 -6.74 20.18 -7.82
#